data_AF-F9P5D4-F1
#
_entry.id   AF-F9P5D4-F1
#
_cell.length_a   1.000
_cell.length_b   1.000
_cell.length_c   1.000
_cell.angle_alpha   90.00
_cell.angle_beta   90.00
_cell.angle_gamma   90.00
#
_symmetry.space_group_name_H-M   'P 1'
#
loop_
_entity.id
_entity.type
_entity.pdbx_description
1 polymer ?
#
loop_
_entity_poly.entity_id
_entity_poly.type
_entity_poly.pdbx_seq_one_letter_code
_entity_poly.pdbx_strand_id
1 'polypeptide(L)'
;MESERKLRRIHGGAENIHFLQEEESNQEKSIKNVQDKLRIAQKAAELIQEQDVIFIDAGTTNELLVNELSNKHMTVVTNSIHHATKLVEKNIPTVIIGGVVKSSTDASIGGWL
;
A
#
# COMPACT_ATOMS: atom_id res chain seq x y z
N MET A 1 24.02 -1.20 15.45
CA MET A 1 23.33 -0.85 14.19
C MET A 1 23.38 0.65 13.89
N GLU A 2 23.05 1.56 14.82
CA GLU A 2 23.28 3.02 14.60
C GLU A 2 24.78 3.39 14.53
N SER A 3 25.65 2.64 15.21
CA SER A 3 27.11 2.88 15.26
C SER A 3 27.87 2.53 13.97
N GLU A 4 27.22 1.91 12.98
CA GLU A 4 27.88 1.47 11.74
C GLU A 4 27.65 2.41 10.53
N ARG A 5 27.02 3.58 10.73
CA ARG A 5 26.67 4.52 9.63
C ARG A 5 25.90 3.87 8.46
N LYS A 6 25.11 2.82 8.72
CA LYS A 6 24.31 2.14 7.68
C LYS A 6 22.90 2.70 7.51
N LEU A 7 22.44 3.54 8.44
CA LEU A 7 21.09 4.13 8.44
C LEU A 7 21.16 5.63 8.75
N ARG A 8 20.43 6.44 7.99
CA ARG A 8 20.16 7.86 8.22
C ARG A 8 18.79 8.00 8.87
N ARG A 9 18.73 8.60 10.06
CA ARG A 9 17.46 9.03 10.67
C ARG A 9 16.86 10.17 9.85
N ILE A 10 15.60 10.03 9.47
CA ILE A 10 14.76 11.09 8.91
C ILE A 10 13.56 11.32 9.84
N HIS A 11 12.87 12.45 9.71
CA HIS A 11 11.74 12.76 10.58
C HIS A 11 10.62 11.71 10.38
N GLY A 12 10.52 10.75 11.31
CA GLY A 12 9.57 9.64 11.26
C GLY A 12 10.10 8.28 10.77
N GLY A 13 11.40 8.12 10.48
CA GLY A 13 11.91 6.82 10.00
C GLY A 13 13.43 6.69 9.91
N ALA A 14 13.89 5.56 9.35
CA ALA A 14 15.30 5.28 9.06
C ALA A 14 15.46 4.86 7.60
N GLU A 15 16.42 5.46 6.90
CA GLU A 15 16.73 5.20 5.49
C GLU A 15 18.15 4.64 5.36
N ASN A 16 18.39 3.64 4.50
CA ASN A 16 19.74 3.10 4.29
C ASN A 16 20.62 4.10 3.53
N ILE A 17 21.87 4.28 3.97
CA ILE A 17 22.80 5.27 3.40
C ILE A 17 23.39 4.78 2.05
N HIS A 18 23.28 3.49 1.72
CA HIS A 18 23.65 2.99 0.40
C HIS A 18 22.53 3.24 -0.61
N PHE A 19 22.76 4.24 -1.46
CA PHE A 19 21.96 4.51 -2.66
C PHE A 19 21.94 3.29 -3.61
N LEU A 20 20.75 3.04 -4.16
CA LEU A 20 20.43 2.32 -5.40
C LEU A 20 20.48 0.77 -5.35
N GLN A 21 19.60 0.16 -4.56
CA GLN A 21 18.68 -0.75 -5.26
C GLN A 21 17.56 0.14 -5.79
N GLU A 22 17.41 0.23 -7.11
CA GLU A 22 16.18 0.77 -7.68
C GLU A 22 15.01 0.08 -6.98
N GLU A 23 14.10 0.87 -6.40
CA GLU A 23 12.90 0.29 -5.83
C GLU A 23 12.17 -0.45 -6.94
N GLU A 24 12.05 -1.77 -6.78
CA GLU A 24 11.33 -2.59 -7.74
C GLU A 24 9.92 -2.01 -7.94
N SER A 25 9.51 -1.95 -9.20
CA SER A 25 8.19 -1.49 -9.60
C SER A 25 7.10 -2.38 -8.99
N ASN A 26 5.87 -1.87 -8.93
CA ASN A 26 4.73 -2.69 -8.57
C ASN A 26 4.59 -3.93 -9.47
N GLN A 27 4.95 -3.83 -10.76
CA GLN A 27 4.89 -4.96 -11.68
C GLN A 27 5.87 -6.07 -11.27
N GLU A 28 7.13 -5.73 -10.98
CA GLU A 28 8.14 -6.70 -10.56
C GLU A 28 7.81 -7.32 -9.21
N LYS A 29 7.31 -6.52 -8.27
CA LYS A 29 6.86 -7.00 -6.96
C LYS A 29 5.65 -7.92 -7.09
N SER A 30 4.77 -7.71 -8.08
CA SER A 30 3.47 -8.42 -8.16
C SER A 30 3.60 -9.91 -8.39
N ILE A 31 4.69 -10.35 -9.03
CA ILE A 31 4.94 -11.77 -9.36
C ILE A 31 5.76 -12.50 -8.29
N LYS A 32 6.35 -11.78 -7.33
CA LYS A 32 7.17 -12.38 -6.27
C LYS A 32 6.33 -12.74 -5.05
N ASN A 33 6.55 -13.95 -4.52
CA ASN A 33 5.96 -14.47 -3.28
C ASN A 33 4.42 -14.34 -3.25
N VAL A 34 3.77 -14.47 -4.40
CA VAL A 34 2.32 -14.23 -4.56
C VAL A 34 1.50 -15.07 -3.59
N GLN A 35 1.88 -16.33 -3.40
CA GLN A 35 1.17 -17.26 -2.50
C GLN A 35 1.26 -16.82 -1.04
N ASP A 36 2.42 -16.32 -0.60
CA ASP A 36 2.57 -15.79 0.77
C ASP A 36 1.76 -14.50 0.95
N LYS A 37 1.83 -13.60 -0.03
CA LYS A 37 1.08 -12.34 -0.02
C LYS A 37 -0.44 -12.59 -0.03
N LEU A 38 -0.90 -13.59 -0.78
CA LEU A 38 -2.31 -13.99 -0.82
C LEU A 38 -2.78 -14.50 0.54
N ARG A 39 -1.98 -15.36 1.20
CA ARG A 39 -2.29 -15.84 2.56
C ARG A 39 -2.40 -14.69 3.57
N ILE A 40 -1.50 -13.70 3.48
CA ILE A 40 -1.57 -12.49 4.32
C ILE A 40 -2.83 -11.69 4.02
N ALA A 41 -3.14 -11.46 2.75
CA ALA A 41 -4.32 -10.72 2.30
C ALA A 41 -5.63 -11.36 2.79
N GLN A 42 -5.78 -12.67 2.62
CA GLN A 42 -6.94 -13.43 3.10
C GLN A 42 -7.10 -13.30 4.61
N LYS A 43 -6.00 -13.47 5.37
CA LYS A 43 -6.04 -13.35 6.82
C LYS A 43 -6.42 -11.94 7.27
N ALA A 44 -5.91 -10.90 6.59
CA ALA A 44 -6.29 -9.52 6.87
C ALA A 44 -7.78 -9.24 6.55
N ALA A 45 -8.30 -9.79 5.45
CA ALA A 45 -9.70 -9.63 5.05
C ALA A 45 -10.69 -10.23 6.08
N GLU A 46 -10.30 -11.32 6.74
CA GLU A 46 -11.08 -11.93 7.84
C GLU A 46 -11.19 -11.03 9.07
N LEU A 47 -10.19 -10.16 9.32
CA LEU A 47 -10.16 -9.30 10.51
C LEU A 47 -11.07 -8.07 10.36
N ILE A 48 -11.32 -7.61 9.13
CA ILE A 48 -12.13 -6.43 8.85
C ILE A 48 -13.60 -6.71 9.17
N GLN A 49 -14.22 -5.85 9.95
CA GLN A 49 -15.63 -5.93 10.34
C GLN A 49 -16.49 -5.00 9.49
N GLU A 50 -17.81 -5.17 9.57
CA GLU A 50 -18.72 -4.17 9.02
C GLU A 50 -18.55 -2.84 9.76
N GLN A 51 -18.76 -1.76 9.00
CA GLN A 51 -18.69 -0.35 9.42
C GLN A 51 -17.27 0.15 9.74
N ASP A 52 -16.26 -0.68 9.53
CA ASP A 52 -14.87 -0.25 9.67
C ASP A 52 -14.51 0.85 8.67
N VAL A 53 -13.63 1.74 9.13
CA VAL A 53 -12.88 2.68 8.27
C VAL A 53 -11.42 2.27 8.32
N ILE A 54 -10.89 1.75 7.22
CA ILE A 54 -9.54 1.20 7.15
C ILE A 54 -8.67 1.99 6.19
N PHE A 55 -7.37 2.06 6.50
CA PHE A 55 -6.37 2.57 5.56
C PHE A 55 -5.68 1.42 4.83
N ILE A 56 -5.61 1.49 3.50
CA ILE A 56 -4.88 0.54 2.65
C ILE A 56 -3.83 1.31 1.86
N ASP A 57 -2.55 1.09 2.20
CA ASP A 57 -1.42 1.69 1.48
C ASP A 57 -1.25 1.11 0.07
N ALA A 58 -0.48 1.79 -0.78
CA ALA A 58 -0.08 1.26 -2.07
C ALA A 58 0.82 0.03 -1.92
N GLY A 59 0.70 -0.92 -2.84
CA GLY A 59 1.64 -2.04 -2.94
C GLY A 59 0.97 -3.38 -3.23
N THR A 60 1.78 -4.31 -3.73
CA THR A 60 1.29 -5.56 -4.34
C THR A 60 0.65 -6.56 -3.38
N THR A 61 0.96 -6.48 -2.09
CA THR A 61 0.28 -7.30 -1.08
C THR A 61 -1.11 -6.74 -0.78
N ASN A 62 -1.20 -5.42 -0.67
CA ASN A 62 -2.45 -4.71 -0.43
C ASN A 62 -3.39 -4.78 -1.63
N GLU A 63 -2.82 -4.85 -2.83
CA GLU A 63 -3.55 -5.17 -4.06
C GLU A 63 -4.32 -6.50 -3.94
N LEU A 64 -3.69 -7.55 -3.40
CA LEU A 64 -4.38 -8.81 -3.14
C LEU A 64 -5.45 -8.65 -2.07
N LEU A 65 -5.19 -7.88 -1.00
CA LEU A 65 -6.21 -7.58 0.01
C LEU A 65 -7.44 -6.91 -0.61
N VAL A 66 -7.25 -5.89 -1.45
CA VAL A 66 -8.34 -5.20 -2.17
C VAL A 66 -9.17 -6.18 -2.99
N ASN A 67 -8.53 -7.17 -3.63
CA ASN A 67 -9.24 -8.21 -4.39
C ASN A 67 -10.08 -9.12 -3.48
N GLU A 68 -9.56 -9.48 -2.30
CA GLU A 68 -10.26 -10.29 -1.28
C GLU A 68 -11.38 -9.54 -0.54
N LEU A 69 -11.42 -8.20 -0.60
CA LEU A 69 -12.52 -7.43 -0.04
C LEU A 69 -13.83 -7.79 -0.76
N SER A 70 -14.76 -8.30 0.03
CA SER A 70 -16.15 -8.57 -0.35
C SER A 70 -17.08 -7.55 0.30
N ASN A 71 -18.35 -7.56 -0.14
CA ASN A 71 -19.44 -6.58 0.05
C ASN A 71 -19.84 -6.28 1.51
N LYS A 72 -18.88 -5.94 2.38
CA LYS A 72 -19.09 -5.43 3.72
C LYS A 72 -19.30 -3.92 3.62
N HIS A 73 -20.29 -3.40 4.34
CA HIS A 73 -20.48 -1.96 4.48
C HIS A 73 -19.27 -1.34 5.20
N MET A 74 -18.23 -0.93 4.48
CA MET A 74 -17.00 -0.35 5.05
C MET A 74 -16.57 0.89 4.27
N THR A 75 -15.63 1.66 4.80
CA THR A 75 -14.95 2.73 4.06
C THR A 75 -13.46 2.46 3.98
N VAL A 76 -12.88 2.61 2.79
CA VAL A 76 -11.45 2.45 2.56
C VAL A 76 -10.82 3.80 2.26
N VAL A 77 -9.77 4.14 3.01
CA VAL A 77 -8.88 5.26 2.74
C VAL A 77 -7.62 4.70 2.08
N THR A 78 -7.18 5.26 0.95
CA THR A 78 -5.96 4.81 0.27
C THR A 78 -5.19 5.97 -0.34
N ASN A 79 -3.88 5.84 -0.46
CA ASN A 79 -3.02 6.71 -1.26
C ASN A 79 -2.77 6.15 -2.67
N SER A 80 -3.30 4.97 -3.02
CA SER A 80 -3.06 4.33 -4.31
C SER A 80 -4.18 4.64 -5.30
N ILE A 81 -3.84 5.26 -6.43
CA ILE A 81 -4.81 5.52 -7.52
C ILE A 81 -5.33 4.18 -8.07
N HIS A 82 -4.45 3.20 -8.22
CA HIS A 82 -4.78 1.89 -8.74
C HIS A 82 -5.75 1.13 -7.81
N HIS A 83 -5.53 1.18 -6.50
CA HIS A 83 -6.46 0.57 -5.54
C HIS A 83 -7.80 1.29 -5.53
N ALA A 84 -7.78 2.62 -5.61
CA ALA A 84 -9.01 3.42 -5.58
C ALA A 84 -9.96 3.05 -6.73
N THR A 85 -9.42 2.87 -7.95
CA THR A 85 -10.22 2.41 -9.10
C THR A 85 -10.93 1.08 -8.81
N LYS A 86 -10.21 0.10 -8.26
CA LYS A 86 -10.76 -1.23 -7.94
C LYS A 86 -11.81 -1.20 -6.84
N LEU A 87 -11.60 -0.37 -5.83
CA LEU A 87 -12.55 -0.20 -4.73
C LEU A 87 -13.85 0.43 -5.23
N VAL A 88 -13.75 1.42 -6.13
CA VAL A 88 -14.92 2.03 -6.79
C VAL A 88 -15.68 1.01 -7.65
N GLU A 89 -14.98 0.17 -8.43
CA GLU A 89 -15.61 -0.92 -9.20
C GLU A 89 -16.35 -1.93 -8.30
N LYS A 90 -15.85 -2.14 -7.08
CA LYS A 90 -16.48 -2.98 -6.05
C LYS A 90 -17.61 -2.27 -5.27
N ASN A 91 -17.93 -1.02 -5.60
CA ASN A 91 -18.88 -0.18 -4.86
C ASN A 91 -18.54 0.02 -3.37
N ILE A 92 -17.25 0.00 -3.02
CA ILE A 92 -16.77 0.26 -1.67
C ILE A 92 -16.55 1.78 -1.52
N PRO A 93 -17.19 2.46 -0.54
CA PRO A 93 -16.89 3.85 -0.21
C PRO A 93 -15.39 4.08 -0.06
N THR A 94 -14.84 4.99 -0.87
CA THR A 94 -13.39 5.18 -1.01
C THR A 94 -13.00 6.64 -0.84
N VAL A 95 -11.97 6.88 -0.02
CA VAL A 95 -11.31 8.18 0.15
C VAL A 95 -9.87 8.08 -0.36
N ILE A 96 -9.48 8.97 -1.28
CA ILE A 96 -8.11 9.03 -1.79
C ILE A 96 -7.34 10.15 -1.07
N ILE A 97 -6.18 9.81 -0.51
CA ILE A 97 -5.26 10.79 0.06
C ILE A 97 -4.44 11.42 -1.07
N GLY A 98 -4.55 12.74 -1.25
CA GLY A 98 -3.87 13.51 -2.29
C GLY A 98 -2.36 13.70 -2.06
N GLY A 99 -1.68 14.24 -3.08
CA GLY A 99 -0.21 14.36 -3.13
C GLY A 99 0.32 14.26 -4.56
N VAL A 100 1.64 14.03 -4.71
CA VAL A 100 2.28 13.79 -6.01
C VAL A 100 2.30 12.29 -6.31
N VAL A 101 1.94 11.90 -7.53
CA VAL A 101 1.93 10.48 -7.93
C VAL A 101 3.34 10.00 -8.24
N LYS A 102 3.82 9.00 -7.50
CA LYS A 102 5.07 8.30 -7.79
C LYS A 102 4.84 7.24 -8.86
N SER A 103 5.41 7.41 -10.05
CA SER A 103 5.17 6.51 -11.19
C SER A 103 5.62 5.06 -11.00
N SER A 104 6.52 4.77 -10.06
CA SER A 104 6.97 3.38 -9.82
C SER A 104 5.99 2.55 -8.99
N THR A 105 5.12 3.21 -8.20
CA THR A 105 4.22 2.56 -7.25
C THR A 105 2.76 3.01 -7.36
N ASP A 106 2.46 3.98 -8.22
CA ASP A 106 1.16 4.65 -8.36
C ASP A 106 0.60 5.22 -7.05
N ALA A 107 1.49 5.39 -6.07
CA ALA A 107 1.18 5.94 -4.77
C ALA A 107 1.23 7.47 -4.84
N SER A 108 0.21 8.10 -4.28
CA SER A 108 0.23 9.49 -3.88
C SER A 108 1.17 9.65 -2.69
N ILE A 109 2.24 10.42 -2.87
CA ILE A 109 3.25 10.70 -1.85
C ILE A 109 3.42 12.20 -1.71
N GLY A 110 3.52 12.68 -0.48
CA GLY A 110 3.93 14.05 -0.17
C GLY A 110 3.08 15.17 -0.78
N GLY A 111 3.16 16.33 -0.15
CA GLY A 111 2.68 17.60 -0.67
C GLY A 111 3.76 18.62 -0.38
N TRP A 112 4.81 18.63 -1.18
CA TRP A 112 5.80 19.69 -1.19
C TRP A 112 5.83 20.26 -2.60
N LEU A 113 4.87 21.14 -2.87
CA LEU A 113 5.10 22.28 -3.75
C LEU A 113 5.71 23.39 -2.89
#